data_AF-A0A969JT83-F1
#
_entry.id   AF-A0A969JT83-F1
#
_cell.length_a   1.000
_cell.length_b   1.000
_cell.length_c   1.000
_cell.angle_alpha   90.00
_cell.angle_beta   90.00
_cell.angle_gamma   90.00
#
_symmetry.space_group_name_H-M   'P 1'
#
loop_
_entity.id
_entity.type
_entity.pdbx_description
1 polymer ?
#
loop_
_entity_poly.entity_id
_entity_poly.type
_entity_poly.pdbx_seq_one_letter_code
_entity_poly.pdbx_strand_id
1 'polypeptide(L)'
;RLPENKTQDGRPLRRYKRRWKVERTIAWLQHFRRLCIRWEKSAILFQGFLHIGCTLLLLRQVWDRLYSAYSLTSCVLERCTVDKA
;
A
#
# COMPACT_ATOMS: atom_id res chain seq x y z
N ARG A 1 39.67 4.45 12.52
CA ARG A 1 38.50 4.27 11.63
C ARG A 1 37.28 4.83 12.36
N LEU A 2 36.72 5.96 11.94
CA LEU A 2 35.45 6.45 12.49
C LEU A 2 34.35 5.43 12.16
N PRO A 3 33.38 5.19 13.05
CA PRO A 3 32.23 4.35 12.70
C PRO A 3 31.50 5.00 11.52
N GLU A 4 31.39 4.24 10.43
CA GLU A 4 30.97 4.67 9.09
C GLU A 4 29.51 5.17 9.00
N ASN A 5 28.75 5.07 10.10
CA ASN A 5 27.35 5.47 10.20
C ASN A 5 27.09 6.48 11.32
N LYS A 6 27.96 7.49 11.49
CA LYS A 6 27.62 8.69 12.28
C LYS A 6 26.98 9.72 11.35
N THR A 7 25.67 9.90 11.47
CA THR A 7 24.97 11.04 10.87
C THR A 7 25.57 12.34 11.42
N GLN A 8 25.69 13.38 10.59
CA GLN A 8 26.32 14.66 10.96
C GLN A 8 25.77 15.24 12.28
N ASP A 9 24.50 14.96 12.61
CA ASP A 9 23.78 15.47 13.79
C ASP A 9 23.91 14.61 15.07
N GLY A 10 24.49 13.40 15.02
CA GLY A 10 24.68 12.54 16.21
C GLY A 10 23.41 12.07 16.94
N ARG A 11 22.20 12.36 16.44
CA ARG A 11 20.93 12.01 17.11
C ARG A 11 20.57 10.54 16.91
N PRO A 12 20.07 9.83 17.95
CA PRO A 12 19.63 8.45 17.81
C PRO A 12 18.41 8.37 16.87
N LEU A 13 18.55 7.64 15.77
CA LEU A 13 17.54 7.51 14.72
C LEU A 13 16.38 6.59 15.13
N ARG A 14 15.65 6.90 16.21
CA ARG A 14 14.45 6.15 16.65
C ARG A 14 13.39 6.01 15.54
N ARG A 15 13.31 6.99 14.63
CA ARG A 15 12.27 7.09 13.59
C ARG A 15 12.63 6.42 12.26
N TYR A 16 13.91 6.14 11.99
CA TYR A 16 14.33 5.61 10.67
C TYR A 16 13.82 4.19 10.41
N LYS A 17 13.74 3.32 11.43
CA LYS A 17 13.17 1.97 11.27
C LYS A 17 11.72 1.94 10.78
N ARG A 18 10.97 3.04 10.94
CA ARG A 18 9.56 3.14 10.53
C ARG A 18 9.35 3.89 9.21
N ARG A 19 10.40 4.51 8.65
CA ARG A 19 10.30 5.30 7.40
C ARG A 19 9.89 4.46 6.20
N TRP A 20 10.38 3.22 6.10
CA TRP A 20 10.12 2.35 4.95
C TRP A 20 8.64 2.14 4.65
N LYS A 21 7.77 2.16 5.68
CA LYS A 21 6.31 2.02 5.48
C LYS A 21 5.74 3.23 4.74
N VAL A 22 6.15 4.43 5.16
CA VAL A 22 5.70 5.70 4.58
C VAL A 22 6.27 5.86 3.17
N GLU A 23 7.56 5.60 2.98
CA GLU A 23 8.21 5.67 1.67
C GLU A 23 7.57 4.67 0.68
N ARG A 24 7.22 3.46 1.14
CA ARG A 24 6.50 2.48 0.33
C ARG A 24 5.11 2.98 -0.08
N THR A 25 4.35 3.57 0.84
CA THR A 25 3.03 4.13 0.50
C THR A 25 3.13 5.29 -0.48
N ILE A 26 4.17 6.12 -0.37
CA ILE A 26 4.42 7.22 -1.31
C ILE A 26 4.79 6.67 -2.69
N ALA A 27 5.62 5.62 -2.76
CA ALA A 27 5.96 4.96 -4.02
C ALA A 27 4.72 4.40 -4.74
N TRP A 28 3.76 3.82 -4.00
CA TRP A 28 2.48 3.38 -4.56
C TRP A 28 1.62 4.55 -5.07
N LEU A 29 1.61 5.68 -4.36
CA LEU A 29 0.89 6.88 -4.82
C LEU A 29 1.54 7.51 -6.06
N GLN A 30 2.86 7.44 -6.18
CA GLN A 30 3.60 7.94 -7.35
C GLN A 30 3.34 7.12 -8.62
N HIS A 31 2.81 5.89 -8.53
CA HIS A 31 2.35 5.14 -9.70
C HIS A 31 1.16 5.81 -10.40
N PHE A 32 0.36 6.60 -9.67
CA PHE A 32 -0.70 7.39 -10.27
C PHE A 32 -0.09 8.66 -10.90
N ARG A 33 0.01 8.69 -12.24
CA ARG A 33 0.61 9.82 -12.99
C ARG A 33 0.02 11.19 -12.63
N ARG A 34 -1.29 11.24 -12.35
CA ARG A 34 -2.00 12.47 -11.92
C ARG A 34 -1.63 12.96 -10.52
N LEU A 35 -1.15 12.09 -9.64
CA LEU A 35 -0.67 12.46 -8.30
C LEU A 35 0.83 12.75 -8.28
N CYS A 36 1.60 12.05 -9.12
CA CYS A 36 3.05 12.18 -9.20
C CYS A 36 3.47 13.57 -9.70
N ILE A 37 2.80 14.06 -10.75
CA ILE A 37 2.99 15.41 -11.26
C ILE A 37 1.75 16.21 -10.87
N ARG A 38 1.95 17.32 -10.15
CA ARG A 38 0.87 18.21 -9.72
C ARG A 38 0.36 19.02 -10.91
N TRP A 39 -0.50 18.39 -11.71
CA TRP A 39 -1.18 19.04 -12.85
C TRP A 39 -2.32 19.96 -12.41
N GLU A 40 -2.94 19.66 -11.26
CA GLU A 40 -4.09 20.41 -10.75
C GLU A 40 -3.64 21.71 -10.06
N LYS A 41 -4.18 22.84 -10.53
CA LYS A 41 -3.93 24.17 -9.94
C LYS A 41 -4.61 24.31 -8.58
N SER A 42 -5.79 23.71 -8.40
CA SER A 42 -6.60 23.82 -7.19
C SER A 42 -6.23 22.75 -6.15
N ALA A 43 -6.01 23.17 -4.90
CA ALA A 43 -5.66 22.25 -3.81
C ALA A 43 -6.80 21.25 -3.49
N ILE A 44 -8.05 21.66 -3.65
CA ILE A 44 -9.24 20.83 -3.37
C ILE A 44 -9.31 19.63 -4.35
N LEU A 45 -9.09 19.88 -5.64
CA LEU A 45 -9.07 18.83 -6.66
C LEU A 45 -7.93 17.83 -6.38
N PHE A 46 -6.75 18.34 -6.05
CA PHE A 46 -5.62 17.48 -5.67
C PHE A 46 -5.92 16.61 -4.44
N GLN A 47 -6.55 17.19 -3.40
CA GLN A 47 -6.96 16.42 -2.22
C GLN A 47 -7.99 15.34 -2.56
N GLY A 48 -8.96 15.64 -3.43
CA GLY A 48 -9.93 14.67 -3.91
C GLY A 48 -9.27 13.46 -4.59
N PHE A 49 -8.31 13.72 -5.50
CA PHE A 49 -7.56 12.66 -6.17
C PHE A 49 -6.71 11.84 -5.19
N LEU A 50 -6.14 12.47 -4.16
CA LEU A 50 -5.40 11.77 -3.11
C LEU A 50 -6.32 10.79 -2.36
N HIS A 51 -7.52 11.22 -1.97
CA HIS A 51 -8.49 10.35 -1.31
C HIS A 51 -8.91 9.18 -2.20
N ILE A 52 -9.18 9.43 -3.47
CA ILE A 52 -9.51 8.38 -4.44
C ILE A 52 -8.35 7.38 -4.57
N GLY A 53 -7.11 7.86 -4.67
CA GLY A 53 -5.92 7.01 -4.72
C GLY A 53 -5.76 6.13 -3.48
N CYS A 54 -6.00 6.69 -2.29
CA CYS A 54 -6.00 5.93 -1.04
C CYS A 54 -7.11 4.87 -1.00
N THR A 55 -8.33 5.20 -1.44
CA THR A 55 -9.44 4.25 -1.49
C THR A 55 -9.15 3.09 -2.44
N LEU A 56 -8.55 3.34 -3.61
CA LEU A 56 -8.16 2.29 -4.55
C LEU A 56 -7.07 1.36 -3.98
N LEU A 57 -6.10 1.90 -3.24
CA LEU A 57 -5.08 1.10 -2.57
C LEU A 57 -5.68 0.19 -1.50
N LEU A 58 -6.64 0.70 -0.72
CA LEU A 58 -7.36 -0.08 0.29
C LEU A 58 -8.23 -1.16 -0.36
N LEU A 59 -8.98 -0.81 -1.42
CA LEU A 59 -9.80 -1.75 -2.17
C LEU A 59 -8.98 -2.90 -2.75
N ARG A 60 -7.77 -2.63 -3.27
CA ARG A 60 -6.87 -3.68 -3.76
C ARG A 60 -6.49 -4.66 -2.66
N GLN A 61 -6.14 -4.17 -1.47
CA GLN A 61 -5.78 -5.03 -0.33
C GLN A 61 -6.95 -5.89 0.16
N VAL A 62 -8.16 -5.31 0.17
CA VAL A 62 -9.37 -6.03 0.56
C VAL A 62 -9.74 -7.06 -0.51
N TRP A 63 -9.66 -6.69 -1.79
CA TRP A 63 -9.96 -7.59 -2.90
C TRP A 63 -9.01 -8.78 -2.94
N ASP A 64 -7.71 -8.59 -2.73
CA ASP A 64 -6.74 -9.69 -2.67
C ASP A 64 -7.10 -10.68 -1.54
N ARG A 65 -7.57 -10.17 -0.40
CA ARG A 65 -8.04 -10.98 0.72
C ARG A 65 -9.35 -11.71 0.40
N LEU A 66 -10.30 -11.03 -0.24
CA LEU A 66 -11.60 -11.59 -0.61
C LEU A 66 -11.47 -12.62 -1.73
N TYR A 67 -10.65 -12.38 -2.76
CA TYR A 67 -10.41 -13.33 -3.84
C TYR A 67 -9.71 -14.60 -3.34
N SER A 68 -8.76 -14.46 -2.39
CA SER A 68 -8.17 -15.60 -1.71
C SER A 68 -9.19 -16.37 -0.86
N ALA A 69 -10.09 -15.68 -0.16
CA ALA A 69 -11.17 -16.31 0.60
C ALA A 69 -12.20 -17.00 -0.33
N TYR A 70 -12.58 -16.37 -1.44
CA TYR A 70 -13.51 -16.91 -2.43
C TYR A 70 -12.94 -18.13 -3.17
N SER A 71 -11.65 -18.11 -3.52
CA SER A 71 -10.95 -19.27 -4.11
C SER A 71 -10.89 -20.45 -3.12
N LEU A 72 -10.67 -20.19 -1.82
CA LEU A 72 -10.73 -21.22 -0.80
C LEU A 72 -12.15 -21.75 -0.58
N THR A 73 -13.18 -20.91 -0.61
CA THR A 73 -14.58 -21.37 -0.48
C THR A 73 -15.08 -22.12 -1.71
N SER A 74 -14.67 -21.75 -2.93
CA SER A 74 -14.97 -22.54 -4.14
C SER A 74 -14.26 -23.90 -4.10
N CYS A 75 -13.01 -23.97 -3.61
CA CYS A 75 -12.28 -25.23 -3.47
C CYS A 75 -12.88 -26.15 -2.38
N VAL A 76 -13.44 -25.59 -1.30
CA VAL A 76 -14.18 -26.36 -0.29
C VAL A 76 -15.53 -26.83 -0.83
N LEU A 77 -16.25 -26.00 -1.60
CA LEU A 77 -17.53 -26.42 -2.19
C LEU A 77 -17.35 -27.54 -3.23
N GLU A 78 -16.32 -27.46 -4.10
CA GLU A 78 -16.01 -28.51 -5.08
C GLU A 78 -15.56 -29.83 -4.42
N ARG A 79 -14.87 -29.78 -3.28
CA ARG A 79 -14.55 -31.00 -2.50
C ARG A 79 -15.77 -31.58 -1.79
N CYS A 80 -16.64 -30.73 -1.21
CA CYS A 80 -17.86 -31.20 -0.54
C CYS A 80 -18.91 -31.82 -1.48
N THR A 81 -18.85 -31.57 -2.80
CA THR A 81 -19.72 -32.26 -3.77
C THR A 81 -19.21 -33.63 -4.22
N VAL A 82 -17.92 -33.93 -4.03
CA VAL A 82 -17.32 -35.23 -4.41
C VAL A 82 -17.42 -36.26 -3.27
N ASP A 83 -17.42 -35.83 -2.01
CA ASP A 83 -17.58 -36.73 -0.84
C ASP A 83 -19.04 -37.10 -0.53
N LYS A 84 -20.02 -36.63 -1.33
CA LYS A 84 -21.45 -36.97 -1.20
C LYS A 84 -22.01 -37.82 -2.35
N ALA A 85 -21.14 -38.43 -3.15
CA ALA A 85 -21.50 -39.40 -4.19
C ALA A 85 -21.03 -40.81 -3.80
#